data_AF-A0A2E4YWR4-F1
#
_entry.id   AF-A0A2E4YWR4-F1
#
_cell.length_a   1.000
_cell.length_b   1.000
_cell.length_c   1.000
_cell.angle_alpha   90.00
_cell.angle_beta   90.00
_cell.angle_gamma   90.00
#
_symmetry.space_group_name_H-M   'P 1'
#
loop_
_entity.id
_entity.type
_entity.pdbx_description
1 polymer ?
#
loop_
_entity_poly.entity_id
_entity_poly.type
_entity_poly.pdbx_seq_one_letter_code
_entity_poly.pdbx_strand_id
1 'polypeptide(L)'
;MSITAIVIISVLALLFCFSSFFMIKFALLLLKIEDALEESINVLDARQESISRILEIPLFYDSNEVRQVHLDIEDCRESILRVANALSKNVSSKKFGETDFEEEEKD
;
A
#
# COMPACT_ATOMS: atom_id res chain seq x y z
N MET A 1 50.14 -9.77 0.70
CA MET A 1 49.06 -9.68 -0.31
C MET A 1 47.91 -10.64 0.00
N SER A 2 48.17 -11.89 0.37
CA SER A 2 47.13 -12.88 0.70
C SER A 2 46.42 -12.62 2.05
N ILE A 3 47.16 -12.32 3.11
CA ILE A 3 46.60 -12.08 4.47
C ILE A 3 45.71 -10.83 4.49
N THR A 4 46.13 -9.76 3.80
CA THR A 4 45.36 -8.52 3.67
C THR A 4 44.02 -8.75 2.96
N ALA A 5 43.98 -9.62 1.94
CA ALA A 5 42.73 -9.97 1.26
C ALA A 5 41.78 -10.75 2.18
N ILE A 6 42.29 -11.67 3.00
CA ILE A 6 41.49 -12.46 3.96
C ILE A 6 40.82 -11.55 5.00
N VAL A 7 41.54 -10.57 5.53
CA VAL A 7 40.99 -9.60 6.51
C VAL A 7 39.90 -8.73 5.87
N ILE A 8 40.08 -8.29 4.62
CA ILE A 8 39.06 -7.49 3.93
C ILE A 8 37.79 -8.32 3.69
N ILE A 9 37.93 -9.57 3.25
CA ILE A 9 36.80 -10.47 3.00
C ILE A 9 36.03 -10.76 4.30
N SER A 10 36.72 -10.99 5.42
CA SER A 10 36.05 -11.25 6.70
C SER A 10 35.27 -10.05 7.21
N VAL A 11 35.82 -8.84 7.09
CA VAL A 11 35.12 -7.60 7.46
C VAL A 11 33.91 -7.36 6.55
N LEU A 12 34.06 -7.59 5.24
CA LEU A 12 32.97 -7.42 4.27
C LEU A 12 31.83 -8.41 4.52
N ALA A 13 32.15 -9.67 4.86
CA ALA A 13 31.17 -10.68 5.22
C ALA A 13 30.39 -10.30 6.49
N LEU A 14 31.06 -9.72 7.48
CA LEU A 14 30.43 -9.27 8.73
C LEU A 14 29.48 -8.09 8.47
N LEU A 15 29.92 -7.10 7.68
CA LEU A 15 29.08 -5.98 7.25
C LEU A 15 27.87 -6.44 6.42
N PHE A 16 28.05 -7.43 5.55
CA PHE A 16 26.97 -8.01 4.76
C PHE A 16 25.92 -8.68 5.66
N CYS A 17 26.36 -9.51 6.61
CA CYS A 17 25.47 -10.15 7.58
C CYS A 17 24.67 -9.12 8.40
N PHE A 18 25.35 -8.07 8.88
CA PHE A 18 24.70 -6.96 9.57
C PHE A 18 23.66 -6.25 8.70
N SER A 19 24.01 -5.93 7.45
CA SER A 19 23.09 -5.28 6.49
C SER A 19 21.85 -6.13 6.20
N SER A 20 22.04 -7.43 5.92
CA SER A 20 20.94 -8.36 5.66
C SER A 20 19.96 -8.47 6.82
N PHE A 21 20.45 -8.45 8.07
CA PHE A 21 19.59 -8.45 9.25
C PHE A 21 18.63 -7.23 9.27
N PHE A 22 19.15 -6.04 8.97
CA PHE A 22 18.33 -4.83 8.89
C PHE A 22 17.35 -4.87 7.72
N MET A 23 17.75 -5.41 6.56
CA MET A 23 16.85 -5.56 5.42
C MET A 23 15.62 -6.41 5.74
N ILE A 24 15.79 -7.54 6.45
CA ILE A 24 14.66 -8.40 6.83
C ILE A 24 13.71 -7.65 7.76
N LYS A 25 14.25 -6.91 8.75
CA LYS A 25 13.43 -6.09 9.65
C LYS A 25 12.67 -5.00 8.89
N PHE A 26 13.32 -4.38 7.90
CA PHE A 26 12.69 -3.37 7.07
C PHE A 26 11.59 -3.96 6.18
N ALA A 27 11.82 -5.13 5.58
CA ALA A 27 10.81 -5.84 4.78
C ALA A 27 9.55 -6.17 5.60
N LEU A 28 9.72 -6.67 6.82
CA LEU A 28 8.59 -6.94 7.73
C LEU A 28 7.85 -5.66 8.15
N LEU A 29 8.55 -4.54 8.31
CA LEU A 29 7.91 -3.25 8.58
C LEU A 29 7.11 -2.77 7.36
N LEU A 30 7.66 -2.94 6.16
CA LEU A 30 7.03 -2.52 4.91
C LEU A 30 5.73 -3.29 4.67
N LEU A 31 5.72 -4.61 4.91
CA LEU A 31 4.51 -5.43 4.85
C LEU A 31 3.41 -4.90 5.78
N LYS A 32 3.75 -4.52 7.01
CA LYS A 32 2.75 -3.95 7.95
C LYS A 32 2.17 -2.62 7.47
N ILE A 33 2.99 -1.81 6.78
CA ILE A 33 2.54 -0.55 6.20
C ILE A 33 1.62 -0.83 5.01
N GLU A 34 1.96 -1.82 4.18
CA GLU A 34 1.13 -2.29 3.07
C GLU A 34 -0.25 -2.73 3.55
N ASP A 35 -0.32 -3.60 4.57
CA ASP A 35 -1.59 -4.05 5.15
C ASP A 35 -2.45 -2.87 5.66
N ALA A 36 -1.83 -1.92 6.37
CA ALA A 36 -2.53 -0.74 6.88
C ALA A 36 -3.02 0.20 5.76
N LEU A 37 -2.27 0.29 4.66
CA LEU A 37 -2.67 1.04 3.48
C LEU A 37 -3.84 0.35 2.76
N GLU A 38 -3.81 -0.96 2.61
CA GLU A 38 -4.90 -1.73 1.99
C GLU A 38 -6.21 -1.55 2.76
N GLU A 39 -6.18 -1.67 4.09
CA GLU A 39 -7.35 -1.40 4.93
C GLU A 39 -7.86 0.03 4.76
N SER A 40 -6.95 1.01 4.69
CA SER A 40 -7.31 2.42 4.48
C SER A 40 -7.97 2.65 3.12
N ILE A 41 -7.51 1.97 2.06
CA ILE A 41 -8.10 2.02 0.72
C ILE A 41 -9.49 1.38 0.72
N ASN A 42 -9.68 0.24 1.38
CA ASN A 42 -10.98 -0.41 1.49
C ASN A 42 -12.02 0.50 2.18
N VAL A 43 -11.63 1.16 3.27
CA VAL A 43 -12.49 2.14 3.96
C VAL A 43 -12.81 3.33 3.04
N LEU A 44 -11.83 3.79 2.27
CA LEU A 44 -11.99 4.90 1.34
C LEU A 44 -13.03 4.59 0.25
N ASP A 45 -12.93 3.41 -0.37
CA ASP A 45 -13.87 2.94 -1.40
C ASP A 45 -15.29 2.84 -0.86
N ALA A 46 -15.47 2.28 0.35
CA ALA A 46 -16.78 2.19 1.00
C ALA A 46 -17.39 3.58 1.28
N ARG A 47 -16.58 4.57 1.66
CA ARG A 47 -17.03 5.94 1.87
C ARG A 47 -17.35 6.64 0.56
N GLN A 48 -16.57 6.40 -0.48
CA GLN A 48 -16.86 6.91 -1.82
C GLN A 48 -18.20 6.40 -2.34
N GLU A 49 -18.51 5.11 -2.18
CA GLU A 49 -19.81 4.53 -2.55
C GLU A 49 -20.96 5.18 -1.78
N SER A 50 -20.78 5.42 -0.47
CA SER A 50 -21.77 6.14 0.34
C SER A 50 -21.99 7.57 -0.15
N ILE A 51 -20.93 8.29 -0.52
CA ILE A 51 -21.02 9.66 -1.03
C ILE A 51 -21.74 9.68 -2.38
N SER A 52 -21.39 8.77 -3.29
CA SER A 52 -22.05 8.65 -4.60
C SER A 52 -23.55 8.44 -4.46
N ARG A 53 -23.99 7.55 -3.55
CA ARG A 53 -25.42 7.33 -3.27
C ARG A 53 -26.13 8.59 -2.77
N ILE A 54 -25.47 9.41 -1.96
CA ILE A 54 -26.05 10.67 -1.46
C ILE A 54 -26.17 11.69 -2.60
N LEU A 55 -25.16 11.77 -3.46
CA LEU A 55 -25.16 12.69 -4.60
C LEU A 55 -26.22 12.33 -5.66
N GLU A 56 -26.63 11.07 -5.76
CA GLU A 56 -27.72 10.62 -6.65
C GLU A 56 -29.12 11.04 -6.16
N ILE A 57 -29.28 11.44 -4.90
CA ILE A 57 -30.58 11.83 -4.35
C ILE A 57 -30.95 13.22 -4.89
N PRO A 58 -32.08 13.38 -5.60
CA PRO A 58 -32.50 14.68 -6.09
C PRO A 58 -32.81 15.62 -4.93
N LEU A 59 -32.22 16.81 -4.94
CA LEU A 59 -32.47 17.85 -3.95
C LEU A 59 -33.87 18.44 -4.15
N PHE A 60 -34.75 18.26 -3.15
CA PHE A 60 -36.14 18.73 -3.19
C PHE A 60 -36.31 20.22 -2.84
N TYR A 61 -35.31 20.86 -2.23
CA TYR A 61 -35.29 22.28 -1.90
C TYR A 61 -33.90 22.87 -2.20
N ASP A 62 -33.87 23.87 -3.07
CA ASP A 62 -32.62 24.47 -3.59
C ASP A 62 -32.34 25.81 -2.87
N SER A 63 -31.94 25.74 -1.60
CA SER A 63 -31.23 26.87 -0.98
C SER A 63 -29.80 26.88 -1.51
N ASN A 64 -29.27 28.05 -1.89
CA ASN A 64 -27.91 28.16 -2.45
C ASN A 64 -26.84 27.51 -1.57
N GLU A 65 -27.03 27.55 -0.25
CA GLU A 65 -26.18 26.93 0.76
C GLU A 65 -26.13 25.40 0.62
N VAL A 66 -27.27 24.76 0.34
CA VAL A 66 -27.35 23.29 0.17
C VAL A 66 -26.71 22.87 -1.15
N ARG A 67 -26.88 23.66 -2.22
CA ARG A 67 -26.22 23.42 -3.50
C ARG A 67 -24.70 23.58 -3.40
N GLN A 68 -24.22 24.56 -2.63
CA GLN A 68 -22.80 24.74 -2.39
C GLN A 68 -22.20 23.54 -1.63
N VAL A 69 -22.87 23.06 -0.58
CA VAL A 69 -22.44 21.86 0.15
C VAL A 69 -22.43 20.63 -0.76
N HIS A 70 -23.39 20.49 -1.68
CA HIS A 70 -23.42 19.39 -2.64
C HIS A 70 -22.20 19.42 -3.58
N LEU A 71 -21.83 20.59 -4.09
CA LEU A 71 -20.62 20.78 -4.90
C LEU A 71 -19.35 20.50 -4.10
N ASP A 72 -19.25 20.97 -2.86
CA ASP A 72 -18.10 20.71 -1.99
C ASP A 72 -17.92 19.20 -1.72
N ILE A 73 -19.03 18.46 -1.57
CA ILE A 73 -19.02 17.00 -1.42
C ILE A 73 -18.57 16.31 -2.73
N GLU A 74 -18.99 16.83 -3.87
CA GLU A 74 -18.56 16.33 -5.18
C GLU A 74 -17.05 16.51 -5.40
N ASP A 75 -16.51 17.68 -5.06
CA ASP A 75 -15.07 17.97 -5.12
C ASP A 75 -14.26 17.10 -4.15
N CYS A 76 -14.82 16.83 -2.96
CA CYS A 76 -14.22 15.88 -2.01
C CYS A 76 -14.15 14.46 -2.58
N ARG A 77 -15.23 13.97 -3.22
CA ARG A 77 -15.27 12.66 -3.87
C ARG A 77 -14.21 12.55 -4.96
N GLU A 78 -14.08 13.56 -5.81
CA GLU A 78 -13.09 13.62 -6.88
C GLU A 78 -11.66 13.59 -6.34
N SER A 79 -11.39 14.33 -5.27
CA SER A 79 -10.08 14.35 -4.61
C SER A 79 -9.72 12.98 -4.01
N ILE A 80 -10.70 12.32 -3.37
CA ILE A 80 -10.59 10.95 -2.86
C ILE A 80 -10.23 9.97 -3.99
N LEU A 81 -10.94 10.05 -5.12
CA LEU A 81 -10.75 9.17 -6.28
C LEU A 81 -9.34 9.34 -6.87
N ARG A 82 -8.82 10.56 -6.91
CA ARG A 82 -7.43 10.82 -7.35
C ARG A 82 -6.39 10.18 -6.42
N VAL A 83 -6.60 10.27 -5.11
CA VAL A 83 -5.70 9.64 -4.12
C VAL A 83 -5.77 8.11 -4.23
N ALA A 84 -6.97 7.55 -4.34
CA ALA A 84 -7.17 6.11 -4.53
C ALA A 84 -6.46 5.60 -5.79
N ASN A 85 -6.62 6.29 -6.93
CA ASN A 85 -5.93 5.95 -8.17
C ASN A 85 -4.41 6.06 -8.07
N ALA A 86 -3.91 7.09 -7.38
CA ALA A 86 -2.48 7.25 -7.14
C ALA A 86 -1.92 6.13 -6.28
N LEU A 87 -2.63 5.70 -5.23
CA LEU A 87 -2.20 4.63 -4.35
C LEU A 87 -2.31 3.26 -5.03
N SER A 88 -3.45 2.95 -5.65
CA SER A 88 -3.72 1.66 -6.30
C SER A 88 -2.72 1.33 -7.42
N LYS A 89 -2.33 2.34 -8.23
CA LYS A 89 -1.28 2.21 -9.25
C LYS A 89 0.08 1.82 -8.65
N ASN A 90 0.39 2.25 -7.44
CA ASN A 90 1.66 1.98 -6.77
C ASN A 90 1.63 0.69 -5.94
N VAL A 91 0.48 0.32 -5.38
CA VAL A 91 0.30 -0.86 -4.51
C VAL A 91 0.12 -2.15 -5.33
N SER A 92 -0.55 -2.13 -6.48
CA SER A 92 -0.85 -3.35 -7.26
C SER A 92 0.36 -4.01 -7.96
N SER A 93 1.60 -3.63 -7.62
CA SER A 93 2.83 -4.18 -8.19
C SER A 93 3.54 -5.16 -7.25
N LYS A 94 2.87 -6.27 -6.89
CA LYS A 94 3.45 -7.63 -6.65
C LYS A 94 2.50 -8.50 -5.84
N LYS A 95 1.90 -9.50 -6.49
CA LYS A 95 1.75 -10.81 -5.85
C LYS A 95 3.10 -11.53 -5.98
N PHE A 96 3.88 -11.58 -4.91
CA PHE A 96 5.08 -12.41 -4.84
C PHE A 96 5.04 -13.19 -3.53
N GLY A 97 4.66 -14.47 -3.56
CA GLY A 97 4.68 -15.27 -2.33
C GLY A 97 3.91 -16.59 -2.29
N GLU A 98 3.34 -17.11 -3.38
CA GLU A 98 2.97 -18.54 -3.42
C GLU A 98 4.17 -19.33 -3.95
N THR A 99 5.05 -19.75 -3.03
CA THR A 99 5.87 -20.95 -3.22
C THR A 99 5.20 -22.06 -2.46
N ASP A 100 4.33 -22.79 -3.15
CA ASP A 100 3.95 -24.14 -2.75
C ASP A 100 5.21 -25.00 -2.80
N PHE A 101 5.60 -25.54 -1.64
CA PHE A 101 6.60 -26.58 -1.55
C PHE A 101 6.01 -27.84 -2.21
N GLU A 102 6.51 -28.20 -3.39
CA GLU A 102 6.38 -29.56 -3.91
C GLU A 102 7.14 -30.51 -2.96
N GLU A 103 6.42 -31.24 -2.13
CA GLU A 103 6.93 -32.46 -1.50
C GLU A 103 7.09 -33.52 -2.61
N GLU A 104 8.33 -33.76 -3.05
CA GLU A 104 8.71 -35.01 -3.69
C GLU A 104 8.55 -36.15 -2.67
N GLU A 105 7.40 -36.83 -2.68
CA GLU A 105 7.29 -38.17 -2.11
C GLU A 105 7.81 -39.18 -3.15
N LYS A 106 8.94 -39.79 -2.79
CA LYS A 106 9.68 -40.76 -3.58
C LYS A 106 9.32 -42.15 -3.09
N ASP A 107 8.62 -42.93 -3.92
CA ASP A 107 8.53 -44.40 -3.83
C ASP A 107 8.73 -45.03 -5.21
#